data_AF-A0AAI8FE43-F1
#
_entry.id   AF-A0AAI8FE43-F1
#
_cell.length_a   1.000
_cell.length_b   1.000
_cell.length_c   1.000
_cell.angle_alpha   90.00
_cell.angle_beta   90.00
_cell.angle_gamma   90.00
#
_symmetry.space_group_name_H-M   'P 1'
#
loop_
_entity.id
_entity.type
_entity.pdbx_description
1 polymer ?
#
loop_
_entity_poly.entity_id
_entity_poly.type
_entity_poly.pdbx_seq_one_letter_code
_entity_poly.pdbx_strand_id
1 'polypeptide(L)'
;MNFSWLDWVVIVFYLLAMLAMGAFFFLQAKGQKAKGQFNNSKYLTAKGMKIPALVIGLSIWATGLSSITFLSTPGLAFKTGWMSAIAQLSFFLVVPILIKFVVPFYCRMRESTAYAYLEKRFHYSLRAIASISFILFHIFRIAIVLYIPTLALSLFVNINVIYYYLLLLL
;
A
#
# COMPACT_ATOMS: atom_id res chain seq x y z
N MET A 1 -23.15 10.79 -18.75
CA MET A 1 -23.05 11.51 -17.46
C MET A 1 -21.80 12.35 -17.56
N ASN A 2 -21.93 13.68 -17.60
CA ASN A 2 -20.78 14.56 -17.78
C ASN A 2 -20.16 14.84 -16.41
N PHE A 3 -18.83 14.81 -16.33
CA PHE A 3 -18.07 15.21 -15.14
C PHE A 3 -18.41 16.66 -14.78
N SER A 4 -18.88 16.90 -13.57
CA SER A 4 -19.14 18.24 -13.06
C SER A 4 -17.82 18.94 -12.74
N TRP A 5 -17.82 20.27 -12.74
CA TRP A 5 -16.67 21.06 -12.28
C TRP A 5 -16.35 20.77 -10.80
N LEU A 6 -17.35 20.42 -9.99
CA LEU A 6 -17.17 19.99 -8.61
C LEU A 6 -16.33 18.71 -8.50
N ASP A 7 -16.53 17.75 -9.41
CA ASP A 7 -15.78 16.49 -9.40
C ASP A 7 -14.29 16.76 -9.66
N TRP A 8 -13.98 17.67 -10.59
CA TRP A 8 -12.61 18.11 -10.86
C TRP A 8 -11.97 18.80 -9.66
N VAL A 9 -12.71 19.68 -8.98
CA VAL A 9 -12.21 20.37 -7.77
C VAL A 9 -11.85 19.35 -6.69
N VAL A 10 -12.69 18.34 -6.46
CA VAL A 10 -12.43 17.29 -5.45
C VAL A 10 -11.18 16.48 -5.82
N ILE A 11 -11.03 16.07 -7.08
CA ILE A 11 -9.84 15.32 -7.55
C ILE A 11 -8.56 16.13 -7.38
N VAL A 12 -8.55 17.38 -7.86
CA VAL A 12 -7.36 18.24 -7.79
C VAL A 12 -6.99 18.53 -6.34
N PHE A 13 -7.97 18.83 -5.49
CA PHE A 13 -7.73 19.05 -4.06
C PHE A 13 -7.16 17.81 -3.38
N TYR A 14 -7.71 16.62 -3.66
CA TYR A 14 -7.21 15.36 -3.11
C TYR A 14 -5.76 15.07 -3.54
N LEU A 15 -5.44 15.23 -4.83
CA LEU A 15 -4.08 15.03 -5.35
C LEU A 15 -3.09 16.03 -4.72
N LEU A 16 -3.47 17.31 -4.63
CA LEU A 16 -2.64 18.33 -3.98
C LEU A 16 -2.42 18.03 -2.49
N ALA A 17 -3.44 17.56 -1.77
CA ALA A 17 -3.30 17.18 -0.37
C ALA A 17 -2.34 16.00 -0.19
N MET A 18 -2.43 14.98 -1.06
CA MET A 18 -1.50 13.84 -1.05
C MET A 18 -0.07 14.26 -1.37
N LEU A 19 0.14 15.08 -2.40
CA LEU A 19 1.43 15.65 -2.75
C LEU A 19 2.02 16.50 -1.62
N ALA A 20 1.20 17.35 -1.00
CA ALA A 20 1.63 18.19 0.13
C ALA A 20 2.07 17.35 1.33
N MET A 21 1.32 16.29 1.67
CA MET A 21 1.74 15.35 2.71
C MET A 21 3.06 14.65 2.37
N GLY A 22 3.21 14.16 1.14
CA GLY A 22 4.45 13.54 0.68
C GLY A 22 5.65 14.50 0.75
N ALA A 23 5.48 15.73 0.26
CA ALA A 23 6.49 16.77 0.30
C ALA A 23 6.87 17.15 1.74
N PHE A 24 5.89 17.28 2.64
CA PHE A 24 6.12 17.58 4.05
C PHE A 24 6.99 16.52 4.75
N PHE A 25 6.67 15.23 4.58
CA PHE A 25 7.47 14.15 5.15
C PHE A 25 8.84 14.01 4.49
N PHE A 26 8.93 14.23 3.18
CA PHE A 26 10.20 14.25 2.46
C PHE A 26 11.14 15.36 2.95
N LEU A 27 10.61 16.57 3.13
CA LEU A 27 11.38 17.72 3.64
C LEU A 27 11.83 17.49 5.09
N GLN A 28 10.99 16.90 5.93
CA GLN A 28 11.40 16.50 7.28
C GLN A 28 12.53 15.46 7.26
N ALA A 29 12.39 14.41 6.44
CA ALA A 29 13.42 13.39 6.29
C ALA A 29 14.75 13.99 5.78
N LYS A 30 14.69 14.91 4.81
CA LYS A 30 15.85 15.64 4.29
C LYS A 30 16.49 16.53 5.36
N GLY A 31 15.68 17.24 6.16
CA GLY A 31 16.16 18.05 7.28
C GLY A 31 16.83 17.21 8.37
N GLN A 32 16.31 16.03 8.68
CA GLN A 32 16.95 15.08 9.59
C GLN A 32 18.25 14.52 9.04
N LYS A 33 18.34 14.26 7.72
CA LYS A 33 19.59 13.87 7.04
C LYS A 33 20.65 14.95 7.13
N ALA A 34 20.28 16.20 6.84
CA ALA A 34 21.19 17.34 6.91
C ALA A 34 21.75 17.59 8.32
N LYS A 35 20.95 17.28 9.36
CA LYS A 35 21.36 17.40 10.77
C LYS A 35 22.09 16.18 11.32
N GLY A 36 22.41 15.17 10.49
CA GLY A 36 23.05 13.92 10.94
C GLY A 36 22.17 13.04 11.85
N GLN A 37 20.87 13.32 11.95
CA GLN A 37 19.92 12.61 12.83
C GLN A 37 19.11 11.53 12.10
N PHE A 38 19.32 11.36 10.79
CA PHE A 38 18.58 10.40 9.99
C PHE A 38 19.01 8.98 10.29
N ASN A 39 18.05 8.16 10.70
CA ASN A 39 18.27 6.75 11.00
C ASN A 39 17.34 5.88 10.14
N ASN A 40 17.93 5.10 9.23
CA ASN A 40 17.18 4.17 8.35
C ASN A 40 16.26 3.24 9.14
N SER A 41 16.66 2.82 10.34
CA SER A 41 15.85 1.94 11.19
C SER A 41 14.63 2.66 11.80
N LYS A 42 14.75 3.96 12.09
CA LYS A 42 13.59 4.77 12.49
C LYS A 42 12.63 4.98 11.32
N TYR A 43 13.16 5.20 10.12
CA TYR A 43 12.36 5.44 8.92
C TYR A 43 11.62 4.17 8.42
N LEU A 44 12.31 3.03 8.36
CA LEU A 44 11.75 1.79 7.80
C LEU A 44 10.98 0.94 8.82
N THR A 45 11.39 0.99 10.08
CA THR A 45 10.89 0.07 11.12
C THR A 45 10.18 0.82 12.26
N ALA A 46 10.06 2.15 12.17
CA ALA A 46 9.57 3.00 13.25
C ALA A 46 10.27 2.70 14.60
N LYS A 47 11.54 2.25 14.54
CA LYS A 47 12.23 1.68 15.72
C LYS A 47 12.36 2.74 16.81
N GLY A 48 11.77 2.47 17.97
CA GLY A 48 11.75 3.40 19.11
C GLY A 48 10.64 4.45 19.06
N MET A 49 9.71 4.39 18.10
CA MET A 49 8.50 5.21 18.08
C MET A 49 7.33 4.47 18.73
N LYS A 50 6.57 5.16 19.58
CA LYS A 50 5.28 4.67 20.08
C LYS A 50 4.19 5.10 19.12
N ILE A 51 3.91 4.28 18.11
CA ILE A 51 2.81 4.52 17.16
C ILE A 51 1.54 3.83 17.70
N PRO A 52 0.39 4.52 17.77
CA PRO A 52 -0.86 3.91 18.20
C PRO A 52 -1.23 2.69 17.34
N ALA A 53 -1.68 1.60 17.97
CA ALA A 53 -2.03 0.36 17.28
C ALA A 53 -3.10 0.56 16.20
N LEU A 54 -4.04 1.47 16.43
CA LEU A 54 -5.07 1.83 15.46
C LEU A 54 -4.47 2.46 14.18
N VAL A 55 -3.47 3.33 14.31
CA VAL A 55 -2.79 3.96 13.17
C VAL A 55 -2.03 2.92 12.35
N ILE A 56 -1.35 1.98 13.03
CA ILE A 56 -0.68 0.85 12.38
C ILE A 56 -1.70 -0.03 11.65
N GLY A 57 -2.81 -0.36 12.30
CA GLY A 57 -3.89 -1.17 11.72
C GLY A 57 -4.50 -0.52 10.48
N LEU A 58 -4.81 0.79 10.54
CA LEU A 58 -5.33 1.55 9.40
C LEU A 58 -4.33 1.58 8.24
N SER A 59 -3.03 1.72 8.51
CA SER A 59 -1.99 1.69 7.47
C SER A 59 -1.90 0.33 6.79
N ILE A 60 -1.93 -0.77 7.55
CA ILE A 60 -1.94 -2.14 7.00
C ILE A 60 -3.20 -2.37 6.17
N TRP A 61 -4.36 -1.94 6.68
CA TRP A 61 -5.63 -2.05 5.96
C TRP A 61 -5.63 -1.25 4.65
N ALA A 62 -5.19 0.01 4.70
CA ALA A 62 -5.05 0.86 3.52
C ALA A 62 -4.08 0.28 2.48
N THR A 63 -3.02 -0.41 2.92
CA THR A 63 -2.07 -1.10 2.02
C THR A 63 -2.68 -2.34 1.35
N GLY A 64 -3.60 -3.01 2.05
CA GLY A 64 -4.33 -4.18 1.55
C GLY A 64 -5.41 -3.81 0.53
N LEU A 65 -6.06 -2.65 0.70
CA LEU A 65 -7.04 -2.14 -0.24
C LEU A 65 -6.36 -1.60 -1.51
N SER A 66 -6.92 -1.93 -2.66
CA SER A 66 -6.43 -1.49 -3.96
C SER A 66 -7.59 -1.29 -4.93
N SER A 67 -7.33 -0.62 -6.05
CA SER A 67 -8.28 -0.45 -7.15
C SER A 67 -8.83 -1.80 -7.65
N ILE A 68 -8.00 -2.86 -7.64
CA ILE A 68 -8.42 -4.22 -7.99
C ILE A 68 -9.56 -4.65 -7.06
N THR A 69 -9.33 -4.58 -5.75
CA THR A 69 -10.30 -4.98 -4.73
C THR A 69 -11.56 -4.12 -4.81
N PHE A 70 -11.40 -2.81 -5.00
CA PHE A 70 -12.51 -1.86 -5.04
C PHE A 70 -13.47 -2.12 -6.20
N LEU A 71 -12.96 -2.46 -7.40
CA LEU A 71 -13.80 -2.78 -8.55
C LEU A 71 -14.26 -4.24 -8.56
N SER A 72 -13.40 -5.17 -8.14
CA SER A 72 -13.66 -6.60 -8.26
C SER A 72 -14.66 -7.11 -7.23
N THR A 73 -14.64 -6.60 -6.00
CA THR A 73 -15.56 -7.02 -4.93
C THR A 73 -17.03 -6.76 -5.28
N PRO A 74 -17.46 -5.55 -5.68
CA PRO A 74 -18.85 -5.32 -6.10
C PRO A 74 -19.19 -6.08 -7.39
N GLY A 75 -18.25 -6.20 -8.34
CA GLY A 75 -18.45 -6.98 -9.55
C GLY A 75 -18.70 -8.48 -9.26
N LEU A 76 -18.03 -9.04 -8.27
CA LEU A 76 -18.21 -10.42 -7.83
C LEU A 76 -19.49 -10.57 -7.01
N ALA A 77 -19.80 -9.62 -6.13
CA ALA A 77 -21.04 -9.60 -5.36
C ALA A 77 -22.28 -9.50 -6.27
N PHE A 78 -22.20 -8.74 -7.37
CA PHE A 78 -23.27 -8.68 -8.37
C PHE A 78 -23.53 -10.06 -9.02
N LYS A 79 -22.48 -10.84 -9.27
CA LYS A 79 -22.59 -12.17 -9.90
C LYS A 79 -22.96 -13.29 -8.92
N THR A 80 -22.49 -13.22 -7.68
CA THR A 80 -22.55 -14.34 -6.71
C THR A 80 -23.31 -14.01 -5.43
N GLY A 81 -23.85 -12.80 -5.32
CA GLY A 81 -24.51 -12.31 -4.11
C GLY A 81 -23.54 -12.19 -2.93
N TRP A 82 -24.05 -12.44 -1.72
CA TRP A 82 -23.30 -12.30 -0.48
C TRP A 82 -22.26 -13.40 -0.23
N MET A 83 -22.23 -14.44 -1.07
CA MET A 83 -21.30 -15.56 -0.89
C MET A 83 -19.84 -15.11 -0.95
N SER A 84 -19.51 -14.09 -1.76
CA SER A 84 -18.17 -13.51 -1.83
C SER A 84 -17.78 -12.68 -0.60
N ALA A 85 -18.74 -12.25 0.21
CA ALA A 85 -18.47 -11.58 1.49
C ALA A 85 -18.00 -12.57 2.57
N ILE A 86 -18.45 -13.83 2.52
CA ILE A 86 -18.05 -14.87 3.47
C ILE A 86 -16.53 -15.10 3.41
N ALA A 87 -15.95 -15.10 2.22
CA ALA A 87 -14.50 -15.22 2.04
C ALA A 87 -13.72 -14.07 2.73
N GLN A 88 -14.30 -12.87 2.79
CA GLN A 88 -13.69 -11.72 3.47
C GLN A 88 -13.85 -11.81 5.00
N LEU A 89 -14.91 -12.45 5.50
CA LEU A 89 -15.10 -12.66 6.95
C LEU A 89 -14.02 -13.57 7.56
N SER A 90 -13.40 -14.46 6.76
CA SER A 90 -12.27 -15.29 7.19
C SER A 90 -11.10 -14.47 7.76
N PHE A 91 -10.92 -13.21 7.34
CA PHE A 91 -9.88 -12.34 7.90
C PHE A 91 -10.07 -12.10 9.41
N PHE A 92 -11.31 -12.01 9.91
CA PHE A 92 -11.56 -11.83 11.34
C PHE A 92 -11.10 -13.02 12.18
N LEU A 93 -11.03 -14.23 11.60
CA LEU A 93 -10.52 -15.42 12.27
C LEU A 93 -8.98 -15.50 12.21
N VAL A 94 -8.40 -15.15 11.05
CA VAL A 94 -6.95 -15.29 10.82
C VAL A 94 -6.15 -14.16 11.49
N VAL A 95 -6.65 -12.92 11.47
CA VAL A 95 -5.91 -11.75 11.97
C VAL A 95 -5.51 -11.88 13.46
N PRO A 96 -6.38 -12.28 14.39
CA PRO A 96 -5.99 -12.48 15.79
C PRO A 96 -4.87 -13.51 15.97
N ILE A 97 -4.88 -14.58 15.16
CA ILE A 97 -3.84 -15.62 15.17
C ILE A 97 -2.51 -15.02 14.70
N LEU A 98 -2.52 -14.25 13.61
CA LEU A 98 -1.32 -13.59 13.10
C LEU A 98 -0.75 -12.58 14.11
N ILE A 99 -1.59 -11.78 14.75
CA ILE A 99 -1.19 -10.81 15.77
C ILE A 99 -0.59 -11.52 17.00
N LYS A 100 -1.15 -12.66 17.41
CA LYS A 100 -0.68 -13.39 18.60
C LYS A 100 0.62 -14.16 18.36
N PHE A 101 0.80 -14.76 17.18
CA PHE A 101 1.91 -15.70 16.94
C PHE A 101 2.96 -15.17 15.97
N VAL A 102 2.53 -14.57 14.85
CA VAL A 102 3.44 -14.17 13.76
C VAL A 102 4.08 -12.81 14.04
N VAL A 103 3.29 -11.82 14.48
CA VAL A 103 3.82 -10.48 14.76
C VAL A 103 4.92 -10.49 15.84
N PRO A 104 4.76 -11.15 17.00
CA PRO A 104 5.79 -11.17 18.04
C PRO A 104 7.05 -11.92 17.61
N PHE A 105 6.92 -12.88 16.70
CA PHE A 105 8.08 -13.57 16.12
C PHE A 105 8.95 -12.60 15.31
N TYR A 106 8.36 -11.85 14.37
CA TYR A 106 9.10 -10.87 13.56
C TYR A 106 9.60 -9.68 14.37
N CYS A 107 8.83 -9.18 15.32
CA CYS A 107 9.26 -8.07 16.20
C CYS A 107 10.48 -8.44 17.06
N ARG A 108 10.63 -9.71 17.46
CA ARG A 108 11.79 -10.19 18.24
C ARG A 108 13.08 -10.27 17.43
N MET A 109 13.00 -10.50 16.12
CA MET A 109 14.19 -10.61 15.27
C MET A 109 14.92 -9.28 15.05
N ARG A 110 14.24 -8.14 15.27
CA ARG A 110 14.79 -6.77 15.16
C ARG A 110 15.43 -6.41 13.81
N GLU A 111 15.09 -7.16 12.76
CA GLU A 111 15.52 -6.91 11.39
C GLU A 111 14.55 -5.97 10.67
N SER A 112 15.05 -5.23 9.68
CA SER A 112 14.24 -4.28 8.90
C SER A 112 13.36 -4.95 7.83
N THR A 113 13.63 -6.20 7.48
CA THR A 113 12.88 -6.94 6.45
C THR A 113 12.46 -8.31 6.97
N ALA A 114 11.29 -8.79 6.53
CA ALA A 114 10.83 -10.14 6.84
C ALA A 114 11.77 -11.21 6.24
N TYR A 115 12.35 -10.93 5.07
CA TYR A 115 13.25 -11.85 4.36
C TYR A 115 14.59 -12.08 5.07
N ALA A 116 14.99 -11.20 5.98
CA ALA A 116 16.18 -11.41 6.80
C ALA A 116 16.09 -12.72 7.62
N TYR A 117 14.87 -13.19 7.93
CA TYR A 117 14.66 -14.49 8.56
C TYR A 117 15.19 -15.66 7.70
N LEU A 118 15.01 -15.59 6.38
CA LEU A 118 15.43 -16.66 5.48
C LEU A 118 16.95 -16.83 5.46
N GLU A 119 17.70 -15.73 5.58
CA GLU A 119 19.15 -15.79 5.70
C GLU A 119 19.57 -16.39 7.04
N LYS A 120 18.94 -15.98 8.16
CA LYS A 120 19.24 -16.53 9.49
C LYS A 120 18.93 -18.02 9.61
N ARG A 121 17.89 -18.50 8.93
CA ARG A 121 17.43 -19.89 9.01
C ARG A 121 18.07 -20.81 7.97
N PHE A 122 18.41 -20.27 6.81
CA PHE A 122 18.94 -21.01 5.67
C PHE A 122 20.26 -20.39 5.19
N HIS A 123 20.24 -19.45 4.25
CA HIS A 123 21.42 -18.80 3.69
C HIS A 123 21.02 -17.55 2.87
N TYR A 124 22.01 -16.71 2.54
CA TYR A 124 21.81 -15.44 1.85
C TYR A 124 21.07 -15.55 0.50
N SER A 125 21.38 -16.57 -0.31
CA SER A 125 20.75 -16.73 -1.63
C SER A 125 19.23 -16.81 -1.55
N LEU A 126 18.69 -17.47 -0.51
CA LEU A 126 17.23 -17.57 -0.33
C LEU A 126 16.61 -16.23 0.06
N ARG A 127 17.29 -15.44 0.91
CA ARG A 127 16.88 -14.05 1.19
C ARG A 127 16.89 -13.20 -0.07
N ALA A 128 17.92 -13.31 -0.89
CA ALA A 128 18.05 -12.54 -2.14
C ALA A 128 16.92 -12.89 -3.11
N ILE A 129 16.69 -14.19 -3.37
CA ILE A 129 15.62 -14.66 -4.26
C ILE A 129 14.24 -14.19 -3.78
N ALA A 130 13.94 -14.36 -2.49
CA ALA A 130 12.66 -13.94 -1.93
C ALA A 130 12.46 -12.41 -2.01
N SER A 131 13.52 -11.64 -1.75
CA SER A 131 13.49 -10.17 -1.85
C SER A 131 13.28 -9.71 -3.30
N ILE A 132 14.01 -10.29 -4.25
CA ILE A 132 13.86 -9.98 -5.68
C ILE A 132 12.46 -10.34 -6.17
N SER A 133 11.96 -11.53 -5.82
CA SER A 133 10.60 -11.97 -6.16
C SER A 133 9.54 -11.02 -5.61
N PHE A 134 9.69 -10.57 -4.36
CA PHE A 134 8.78 -9.60 -3.77
C PHE A 134 8.79 -8.24 -4.48
N ILE A 135 9.98 -7.72 -4.80
CA ILE A 135 10.13 -6.45 -5.53
C ILE A 135 9.47 -6.56 -6.90
N LEU A 136 9.78 -7.64 -7.63
CA LEU A 136 9.24 -7.88 -8.97
C LEU A 136 7.72 -8.02 -8.94
N PHE A 137 7.17 -8.79 -8.00
CA PHE A 137 5.74 -8.90 -7.78
C PHE A 137 5.09 -7.53 -7.51
N HIS A 138 5.72 -6.69 -6.68
CA HIS A 138 5.19 -5.36 -6.37
C HIS A 138 5.23 -4.42 -7.57
N ILE A 139 6.26 -4.47 -8.40
CA ILE A 139 6.32 -3.69 -9.65
C ILE A 139 5.13 -4.04 -10.55
N PHE A 140 4.88 -5.33 -10.77
CA PHE A 140 3.74 -5.78 -11.56
C PHE A 140 2.40 -5.40 -10.92
N ARG A 141 2.27 -5.57 -9.60
CA ARG A 141 1.06 -5.19 -8.87
C ARG A 141 0.76 -3.70 -9.03
N ILE A 142 1.75 -2.82 -8.89
CA ILE A 142 1.56 -1.36 -9.03
C ILE A 142 1.07 -1.02 -10.43
N ALA A 143 1.64 -1.63 -11.48
CA ALA A 143 1.20 -1.42 -12.85
C ALA A 143 -0.29 -1.76 -13.04
N ILE A 144 -0.74 -2.91 -12.52
CA ILE A 144 -2.15 -3.33 -12.61
C ILE A 144 -3.07 -2.42 -11.79
N VAL A 145 -2.65 -2.05 -10.57
CA VAL A 145 -3.42 -1.18 -9.68
C VAL A 145 -3.63 0.22 -10.26
N LEU A 146 -2.69 0.72 -11.06
CA LEU A 146 -2.82 1.99 -11.80
C LEU A 146 -3.62 1.84 -13.11
N TYR A 147 -3.48 0.72 -13.81
CA TYR A 147 -4.18 0.44 -15.07
C TYR A 147 -5.70 0.40 -14.91
N ILE A 148 -6.20 -0.35 -13.92
CA ILE A 148 -7.64 -0.57 -13.71
C ILE A 148 -8.45 0.72 -13.50
N PRO A 149 -8.08 1.64 -12.58
CA PRO A 149 -8.82 2.87 -12.38
C PRO A 149 -8.71 3.81 -13.58
N THR A 150 -7.57 3.80 -14.29
CA THR A 150 -7.38 4.55 -15.54
C THR A 150 -8.35 4.08 -16.62
N LEU A 151 -8.48 2.76 -16.79
CA LEU A 151 -9.45 2.18 -17.71
C LEU A 151 -10.87 2.55 -17.31
N ALA A 152 -11.21 2.48 -16.02
CA ALA A 152 -12.52 2.88 -15.54
C ALA A 152 -12.82 4.37 -15.81
N LEU A 153 -11.86 5.27 -15.58
CA LEU A 153 -12.01 6.71 -15.86
C LEU A 153 -12.16 7.01 -17.35
N SER A 154 -11.49 6.27 -18.22
CA SER A 154 -11.59 6.46 -19.68
C SER A 154 -13.00 6.24 -20.23
N LEU A 155 -13.86 5.51 -19.52
CA LEU A 155 -15.26 5.30 -19.90
C LEU A 155 -16.13 6.55 -19.65
N PHE A 156 -15.73 7.43 -18.74
CA PHE A 156 -16.51 8.60 -18.33
C PHE A 156 -15.99 9.90 -18.93
N VAL A 157 -14.74 9.93 -19.37
CA VAL A 157 -14.10 11.15 -19.84
C VAL A 157 -13.38 10.88 -21.16
N ASN A 158 -13.76 11.61 -22.20
CA ASN A 158 -13.25 11.47 -23.56
C ASN A 158 -11.89 12.17 -23.75
N ILE A 159 -10.92 11.87 -22.87
CA ILE A 159 -9.54 12.36 -22.93
C ILE A 159 -8.62 11.16 -23.16
N ASN A 160 -7.52 11.37 -23.90
CA ASN A 160 -6.57 10.32 -24.20
C ASN A 160 -6.01 9.67 -22.90
N VAL A 161 -6.05 8.33 -22.86
CA VAL A 161 -5.67 7.49 -21.72
C VAL A 161 -4.26 7.81 -21.18
N ILE A 162 -3.35 8.29 -22.03
CA ILE A 162 -1.98 8.67 -21.66
C ILE A 162 -1.95 9.79 -20.62
N TYR A 163 -2.84 10.78 -20.70
CA TYR A 163 -2.88 11.88 -19.73
C TYR A 163 -3.31 11.42 -18.34
N TYR A 164 -4.13 10.36 -18.24
CA TYR A 164 -4.50 9.75 -16.97
C TYR A 164 -3.35 9.00 -16.32
N TYR A 165 -2.56 8.27 -17.10
CA TYR A 165 -1.35 7.63 -16.58
C TYR A 165 -0.40 8.65 -15.98
N LEU A 166 -0.22 9.78 -16.64
CA LEU A 166 0.68 10.85 -16.21
C LEU A 166 0.16 11.57 -14.95
N LEU A 167 -1.16 11.80 -14.88
CA LEU A 167 -1.82 12.37 -13.70
C LEU A 167 -1.75 11.43 -12.47
N LEU A 168 -1.88 10.12 -12.67
CA LEU A 168 -1.85 9.13 -11.59
C LEU A 168 -0.43 8.73 -11.15
N LEU A 169 0.58 9.01 -11.97
CA LEU A 169 2.00 8.84 -11.65
C LEU A 169 2.59 10.04 -10.89
N LEU A 170 1.94 11.20 -10.96
CA LEU A 170 2.28 12.44 -10.24
C LEU A 170 1.66 12.44 -8.83
#